data_AF-A0A949Q4V8-F1
#
_entry.id   AF-A0A949Q4V8-F1
#
_cell.length_a   1.000
_cell.length_b   1.000
_cell.length_c   1.000
_cell.angle_alpha   90.00
_cell.angle_beta   90.00
_cell.angle_gamma   90.00
#
_symmetry.space_group_name_H-M   'P 1'
#
loop_
_entity.id
_entity.type
_entity.pdbx_description
1 polymer ?
#
loop_
_entity_poly.entity_id
_entity_poly.type
_entity_poly.pdbx_seq_one_letter_code
_entity_poly.pdbx_strand_id
1 'polypeptide(L)'
;MKKLITALAVVASIGAMTSVQAAESCAAKASALEKEIRIAQHFGNAYKVAGLKKALAEVKAHCTNSSVLADAQKDVNKLERKLAEKREDIAEVQADLREAQRKGNIKKIAKYKRKLAEKQADLREIQQDLNRARAELAALQK
;
A
#
# COMPACT_ATOMS: atom_id res chain seq x y z
N MET A 1 53.70 16.92 38.34
CA MET A 1 53.38 18.05 37.45
C MET A 1 52.71 17.53 36.18
N LYS A 2 51.48 17.97 35.94
CA LYS A 2 50.65 18.00 34.70
C LYS A 2 50.81 16.89 33.65
N LYS A 3 49.72 16.14 33.46
CA LYS A 3 49.23 15.78 32.12
C LYS A 3 47.73 16.07 32.03
N LEU A 4 47.41 17.05 31.18
CA LEU A 4 46.09 17.43 30.67
C LEU A 4 45.79 16.58 29.45
N ILE A 5 44.61 15.94 29.34
CA ILE A 5 43.87 15.68 28.08
C ILE A 5 42.38 15.49 28.46
N THR A 6 41.51 16.51 28.43
CA THR A 6 40.64 16.96 27.31
C THR A 6 39.69 15.91 26.71
N ALA A 7 38.42 16.00 27.14
CA ALA A 7 37.12 15.75 26.48
C ALA A 7 36.99 14.82 25.26
N LEU A 8 35.97 13.95 25.28
CA LEU A 8 35.00 13.86 24.18
C LEU A 8 33.65 13.31 24.67
N ALA A 9 32.66 14.18 24.76
CA ALA A 9 31.26 13.80 24.85
C ALA A 9 30.80 13.32 23.47
N VAL A 10 30.21 12.13 23.38
CA VAL A 10 29.45 11.70 22.21
C VAL A 10 28.01 11.50 22.65
N VAL A 11 27.22 12.55 22.48
CA VAL A 11 25.77 12.47 22.42
C VAL A 11 25.42 11.96 21.03
N ALA A 12 24.88 10.75 20.95
CA ALA A 12 24.31 10.22 19.72
C ALA A 12 22.80 10.05 19.90
N SER A 13 22.07 11.16 19.76
CA SER A 13 20.62 11.17 19.56
C SER A 13 20.37 11.02 18.06
N ILE A 14 19.90 9.86 17.61
CA ILE A 14 19.26 9.66 16.30
C ILE A 14 18.26 8.52 16.54
N GLY A 15 16.96 8.63 16.32
CA GLY A 15 16.15 9.51 15.49
C GLY A 15 15.01 8.62 14.99
N ALA A 16 13.76 8.99 15.28
CA ALA A 16 12.59 8.20 14.95
C ALA A 16 12.53 7.89 13.44
N MET A 17 12.46 6.61 13.07
CA MET A 17 12.32 6.21 11.67
C MET A 17 10.85 6.20 11.27
N THR A 18 10.52 7.10 10.35
CA THR A 18 9.25 7.15 9.62
C THR A 18 9.21 6.01 8.58
N SER A 19 8.02 5.49 8.31
CA SER A 19 7.77 4.24 7.56
C SER A 19 7.84 4.38 6.03
N VAL A 20 8.57 5.38 5.50
CA VAL A 20 8.76 5.61 4.05
C VAL A 20 10.14 5.16 3.55
N GLN A 21 11.02 4.68 4.43
CA GLN A 21 12.35 4.17 4.06
C GLN A 21 12.37 2.67 3.71
N ALA A 22 11.27 1.94 3.83
CA ALA A 22 11.29 0.48 3.68
C ALA A 22 11.63 0.03 2.24
N ALA A 23 11.04 0.63 1.21
CA ALA A 23 11.30 0.28 -0.19
C ALA A 23 12.72 0.68 -0.65
N GLU A 24 13.17 1.89 -0.31
CA GLU A 24 14.57 2.32 -0.53
C GLU A 24 15.56 1.42 0.23
N SER A 25 15.19 0.91 1.41
CA SER A 25 16.07 0.05 2.21
C SER A 25 16.26 -1.34 1.61
N CYS A 26 15.30 -1.87 0.85
CA CYS A 26 15.42 -3.22 0.30
C CYS A 26 16.26 -3.30 -0.96
N ALA A 27 16.05 -2.38 -1.91
CA ALA A 27 16.90 -2.31 -3.10
C ALA A 27 18.35 -2.03 -2.68
N ALA A 28 18.55 -1.13 -1.70
CA ALA A 28 19.85 -0.87 -1.10
C ALA A 28 20.44 -2.11 -0.40
N LYS A 29 19.64 -2.84 0.40
CA LYS A 29 20.07 -4.10 1.05
C LYS A 29 20.43 -5.18 0.05
N ALA A 30 19.63 -5.37 -1.01
CA ALA A 30 19.90 -6.34 -2.06
C ALA A 30 21.20 -5.99 -2.81
N SER A 31 21.38 -4.71 -3.17
CA SER A 31 22.59 -4.22 -3.83
C SER A 31 23.84 -4.36 -2.93
N ALA A 32 23.72 -4.09 -1.63
CA ALA A 32 24.79 -4.30 -0.67
C ALA A 32 25.19 -5.79 -0.55
N LEU A 33 24.20 -6.69 -0.46
CA LEU A 33 24.43 -8.13 -0.44
C LEU A 33 25.09 -8.63 -1.75
N GLU A 34 24.66 -8.13 -2.90
CA GLU A 34 25.26 -8.47 -4.20
C GLU A 34 26.71 -7.98 -4.31
N LYS A 35 27.02 -6.79 -3.76
CA LYS A 35 28.39 -6.28 -3.66
C LYS A 35 29.25 -7.17 -2.76
N GLU A 36 28.73 -7.57 -1.60
CA GLU A 36 29.45 -8.49 -0.70
C GLU A 36 29.67 -9.88 -1.31
N ILE A 37 28.72 -10.39 -2.10
CA ILE A 37 28.88 -11.66 -2.83
C ILE A 37 30.05 -11.55 -3.80
N ARG A 38 30.12 -10.47 -4.60
CA ARG A 38 31.24 -10.27 -5.55
C ARG A 38 32.59 -10.22 -4.84
N ILE A 39 32.66 -9.52 -3.71
CA ILE A 39 33.88 -9.46 -2.89
C ILE A 39 34.23 -10.85 -2.35
N ALA A 40 33.28 -11.58 -1.77
CA ALA A 40 33.52 -12.91 -1.22
C ALA A 40 33.92 -13.93 -2.30
N GLN A 41 33.39 -13.82 -3.52
CA GLN A 41 33.80 -14.61 -4.68
C GLN A 41 35.24 -14.31 -5.09
N HIS A 42 35.64 -13.03 -5.13
CA HIS A 42 36.99 -12.62 -5.49
C HIS A 42 38.05 -13.22 -4.56
N PHE A 43 37.75 -13.27 -3.25
CA PHE A 43 38.63 -13.86 -2.24
C PHE A 43 38.44 -15.38 -2.05
N GLY A 44 37.65 -16.06 -2.90
CA GLY A 44 37.47 -17.52 -2.84
C GLY A 44 36.73 -18.04 -1.60
N ASN A 45 36.00 -17.19 -0.87
CA ASN A 45 35.30 -17.59 0.35
C ASN A 45 33.92 -18.21 0.04
N ALA A 46 33.93 -19.48 -0.35
CA ALA A 46 32.74 -20.20 -0.78
C ALA A 46 31.63 -20.26 0.31
N TYR A 47 32.00 -20.44 1.58
CA TYR A 47 31.06 -20.45 2.70
C TYR A 47 30.32 -19.11 2.86
N LYS A 48 31.07 -18.00 2.81
CA LYS A 48 30.47 -16.66 2.88
C LYS A 48 29.56 -16.37 1.68
N VAL A 49 29.97 -16.79 0.48
CA VAL A 49 29.14 -16.65 -0.73
C VAL A 49 27.80 -17.39 -0.58
N ALA A 50 27.82 -18.63 -0.06
CA ALA A 50 26.60 -19.40 0.15
C ALA A 50 25.64 -18.71 1.14
N GLY A 51 26.16 -18.22 2.27
CA GLY A 51 25.36 -17.49 3.26
C GLY A 51 24.77 -16.20 2.71
N LEU A 52 25.56 -15.40 1.98
CA LEU A 52 25.10 -14.15 1.38
C LEU A 52 24.06 -14.37 0.27
N LYS A 53 24.21 -15.43 -0.54
CA LYS A 53 23.21 -15.80 -1.56
C LYS A 53 21.88 -16.18 -0.91
N LYS A 54 21.91 -16.91 0.22
CA LYS A 54 20.70 -17.21 0.99
C LYS A 54 20.06 -15.92 1.53
N ALA A 55 20.84 -15.03 2.14
CA ALA A 55 20.33 -13.74 2.62
C ALA A 55 19.72 -12.88 1.50
N LEU A 56 20.34 -12.87 0.32
CA LEU A 56 19.79 -12.18 -0.85
C LEU A 56 18.46 -12.78 -1.31
N ALA A 57 18.34 -14.12 -1.30
CA ALA A 57 17.08 -14.80 -1.63
C ALA A 57 15.97 -14.46 -0.62
N GLU A 58 16.28 -14.43 0.68
CA GLU A 58 15.34 -14.03 1.73
C GLU A 58 14.91 -12.56 1.57
N VAL A 59 15.84 -11.64 1.32
CA VAL A 59 15.51 -10.23 1.05
C VAL A 59 14.63 -10.10 -0.19
N LYS A 60 14.92 -10.84 -1.27
CA LYS A 60 14.09 -10.84 -2.49
C LYS A 60 12.71 -11.48 -2.26
N ALA A 61 12.61 -12.52 -1.43
CA ALA A 61 11.36 -13.20 -1.12
C ALA A 61 10.46 -12.41 -0.16
N HIS A 62 11.05 -11.64 0.76
CA HIS A 62 10.33 -11.00 1.85
C HIS A 62 10.25 -9.47 1.77
N CYS A 63 11.06 -8.82 0.94
CA CYS A 63 10.96 -7.37 0.81
C CYS A 63 9.65 -6.95 0.11
N THR A 64 9.27 -7.62 -0.97
CA THR A 64 7.89 -7.62 -1.44
C THR A 64 7.12 -8.58 -0.55
N ASN A 65 6.76 -8.14 0.65
CA ASN A 65 6.06 -8.94 1.64
C ASN A 65 4.78 -9.49 0.97
N SER A 66 4.82 -10.75 0.52
CA SER A 66 3.79 -11.33 -0.36
C SER A 66 2.41 -11.33 0.31
N SER A 67 2.39 -11.41 1.64
CA SER A 67 1.21 -11.20 2.48
C SER A 67 0.65 -9.78 2.36
N VAL A 68 1.50 -8.75 2.47
CA VAL A 68 1.08 -7.34 2.36
C VAL A 68 0.55 -7.03 0.95
N LEU A 69 1.18 -7.59 -0.09
CA LEU A 69 0.69 -7.45 -1.46
C LEU A 69 -0.65 -8.20 -1.65
N ALA A 70 -0.78 -9.41 -1.10
CA ALA A 70 -2.02 -10.17 -1.13
C ALA A 70 -3.17 -9.46 -0.38
N ASP A 71 -2.87 -8.86 0.78
CA ASP A 71 -3.82 -8.08 1.57
C ASP A 71 -4.26 -6.82 0.81
N ALA A 72 -3.31 -6.07 0.24
CA ALA A 72 -3.62 -4.90 -0.59
C ALA A 72 -4.47 -5.27 -1.82
N GLN A 73 -4.16 -6.38 -2.49
CA GLN A 73 -4.96 -6.89 -3.60
C GLN A 73 -6.38 -7.30 -3.16
N LYS A 74 -6.51 -7.93 -1.98
CA LYS A 74 -7.79 -8.30 -1.40
C LYS A 74 -8.65 -7.06 -1.11
N ASP A 75 -8.04 -5.98 -0.63
CA ASP A 75 -8.74 -4.72 -0.38
C ASP A 75 -9.22 -4.05 -1.69
N VAL A 76 -8.40 -4.06 -2.74
CA VAL A 76 -8.82 -3.62 -4.09
C VAL A 76 -10.04 -4.43 -4.55
N ASN A 77 -9.97 -5.77 -4.50
CA ASN A 77 -11.08 -6.63 -4.94
C ASN A 77 -12.35 -6.39 -4.12
N LYS A 78 -12.21 -6.14 -2.81
CA LYS A 78 -13.34 -5.82 -1.92
C LYS A 78 -14.00 -4.49 -2.32
N LEU A 79 -13.21 -3.47 -2.62
CA LEU A 79 -13.71 -2.17 -3.06
C LEU A 79 -14.35 -2.22 -4.44
N GLU A 80 -13.81 -3.02 -5.37
CA GLU A 80 -14.41 -3.26 -6.68
C GLU A 80 -15.78 -3.93 -6.57
N ARG A 81 -15.92 -4.94 -5.71
CA ARG A 81 -17.21 -5.58 -5.45
C ARG A 81 -18.21 -4.58 -4.84
N LYS A 82 -17.80 -3.81 -3.83
CA LYS A 82 -18.64 -2.75 -3.25
C LYS A 82 -19.07 -1.71 -4.28
N LEU A 83 -18.17 -1.34 -5.19
CA LEU A 83 -18.46 -0.39 -6.26
C LEU A 83 -19.53 -0.94 -7.22
N ALA A 84 -19.44 -2.24 -7.57
CA ALA A 84 -20.44 -2.90 -8.40
C ALA A 84 -21.81 -2.97 -7.71
N GLU A 85 -21.87 -3.41 -6.45
CA GLU A 85 -23.08 -3.42 -5.63
C GLU A 85 -23.71 -2.01 -5.56
N LYS A 86 -22.90 -0.97 -5.35
CA LYS A 86 -23.42 0.41 -5.28
C LYS A 86 -23.98 0.92 -6.60
N ARG A 87 -23.43 0.47 -7.74
CA ARG A 87 -23.97 0.79 -9.08
C ARG A 87 -25.33 0.14 -9.30
N GLU A 88 -25.51 -1.10 -8.87
CA GLU A 88 -26.81 -1.80 -8.93
C GLU A 88 -27.86 -1.09 -8.07
N ASP A 89 -27.52 -0.78 -6.83
CA ASP A 89 -28.31 0.04 -5.91
C ASP A 89 -28.78 1.38 -6.50
N ILE A 90 -27.92 2.04 -7.26
CA ILE A 90 -28.23 3.30 -7.95
C ILE A 90 -29.22 3.03 -9.10
N ALA A 91 -29.00 1.96 -9.87
CA ALA A 91 -29.89 1.58 -10.97
C ALA A 91 -31.31 1.26 -10.48
N GLU A 92 -31.44 0.57 -9.35
CA GLU A 92 -32.72 0.28 -8.68
C GLU A 92 -33.43 1.59 -8.28
N VAL A 93 -32.74 2.50 -7.59
CA VAL A 93 -33.33 3.79 -7.17
C VAL A 93 -33.70 4.65 -8.37
N GLN A 94 -32.96 4.59 -9.47
CA GLN A 94 -33.34 5.26 -10.71
C GLN A 94 -34.60 4.65 -11.35
N ALA A 95 -34.78 3.32 -11.27
CA ALA A 95 -36.01 2.67 -11.74
C ALA A 95 -37.23 3.09 -10.90
N ASP A 96 -37.08 3.07 -9.57
CA ASP A 96 -38.07 3.56 -8.61
C ASP A 96 -38.46 5.03 -8.87
N LEU A 97 -37.47 5.88 -9.14
CA LEU A 97 -37.70 7.28 -9.49
C LEU A 97 -38.52 7.41 -10.78
N ARG A 98 -38.17 6.66 -11.84
CA ARG A 98 -38.92 6.64 -13.10
C ARG A 98 -40.36 6.18 -12.89
N GLU A 99 -40.58 5.17 -12.07
CA GLU A 99 -41.92 4.72 -11.72
C GLU A 99 -42.73 5.79 -10.98
N ALA A 100 -42.12 6.43 -9.97
CA ALA A 100 -42.76 7.51 -9.23
C ALA A 100 -43.12 8.70 -10.14
N GLN A 101 -42.27 9.03 -11.11
CA GLN A 101 -42.53 10.04 -12.13
C GLN A 101 -43.73 9.68 -13.01
N ARG A 102 -43.79 8.45 -13.53
CA ARG A 102 -44.94 7.96 -14.33
C ARG A 102 -46.25 8.01 -13.55
N LYS A 103 -46.21 7.71 -12.24
CA LYS A 103 -47.38 7.74 -11.36
C LYS A 103 -47.72 9.13 -10.81
N GLY A 104 -46.94 10.17 -11.14
CA GLY A 104 -47.14 11.53 -10.62
C GLY A 104 -46.97 11.67 -9.10
N ASN A 105 -46.30 10.72 -8.43
CA ASN A 105 -46.20 10.72 -6.97
C ASN A 105 -45.08 11.65 -6.49
N ILE A 106 -45.41 12.93 -6.30
CA ILE A 106 -44.45 13.99 -5.94
C ILE A 106 -43.65 13.66 -4.67
N LYS A 107 -44.29 13.08 -3.65
CA LYS A 107 -43.61 12.67 -2.41
C LYS A 107 -42.54 11.61 -2.66
N LYS A 108 -42.86 10.57 -3.45
CA LYS A 108 -41.89 9.53 -3.81
C LYS A 108 -40.78 10.07 -4.72
N ILE A 109 -41.10 10.94 -5.67
CA ILE A 109 -40.11 11.58 -6.54
C ILE A 109 -39.06 12.34 -5.70
N ALA A 110 -39.51 13.17 -4.74
CA ALA A 110 -38.61 13.90 -3.87
C ALA A 110 -37.74 12.96 -3.01
N LYS A 111 -38.34 11.89 -2.46
CA LYS A 111 -37.64 10.86 -1.68
C LYS A 111 -36.54 10.18 -2.51
N TYR A 112 -36.85 9.71 -3.72
CA TYR A 112 -35.90 8.97 -4.55
C TYR A 112 -34.80 9.87 -5.13
N LYS A 113 -35.07 11.15 -5.42
CA LYS A 113 -34.03 12.11 -5.80
C LYS A 113 -32.99 12.29 -4.68
N ARG A 114 -33.43 12.40 -3.43
CA ARG A 114 -32.53 12.49 -2.26
C ARG A 114 -31.70 11.21 -2.10
N LYS A 115 -32.37 10.04 -2.11
CA LYS A 115 -31.70 8.73 -2.01
C LYS A 115 -30.69 8.51 -3.15
N LEU A 116 -31.00 8.97 -4.36
CA LEU A 116 -30.09 8.89 -5.50
C LEU A 116 -28.84 9.75 -5.29
N ALA A 117 -29.00 10.99 -4.80
CA ALA A 117 -27.89 11.88 -4.50
C ALA A 117 -26.97 11.32 -3.40
N GLU A 118 -27.54 10.76 -2.33
CA GLU A 118 -26.82 10.05 -1.27
C GLU A 118 -26.02 8.88 -1.82
N LYS A 119 -26.66 7.96 -2.56
CA LYS A 119 -25.97 6.80 -3.14
C LYS A 119 -24.86 7.21 -4.13
N GLN A 120 -25.05 8.28 -4.89
CA GLN A 120 -24.01 8.83 -5.77
C GLN A 120 -22.84 9.43 -5.00
N ALA A 121 -23.06 10.00 -3.81
CA ALA A 121 -21.98 10.46 -2.94
C ALA A 121 -21.17 9.28 -2.42
N ASP A 122 -21.83 8.25 -1.88
CA ASP A 122 -21.15 7.03 -1.41
C ASP A 122 -20.35 6.35 -2.52
N LEU A 123 -20.89 6.31 -3.75
CA LEU A 123 -20.17 5.75 -4.90
C LEU A 123 -18.89 6.52 -5.22
N ARG A 124 -18.90 7.86 -5.09
CA ARG A 124 -17.70 8.68 -5.29
C ARG A 124 -16.66 8.41 -4.21
N GLU A 125 -17.07 8.24 -2.96
CA GLU A 125 -16.17 7.88 -1.85
C GLU A 125 -15.52 6.51 -2.11
N ILE A 126 -16.30 5.49 -2.45
CA ILE A 126 -15.77 4.16 -2.81
C ILE A 126 -14.79 4.24 -3.99
N GLN A 127 -15.07 5.09 -4.98
CA GLN A 127 -14.17 5.27 -6.13
C GLN A 127 -12.85 5.94 -5.72
N GLN A 128 -12.88 6.91 -4.80
CA GLN A 128 -11.67 7.53 -4.25
C GLN A 128 -10.84 6.53 -3.45
N ASP A 129 -11.48 5.74 -2.58
CA ASP A 129 -10.83 4.70 -1.81
C ASP A 129 -10.22 3.62 -2.71
N LEU A 130 -10.94 3.20 -3.75
CA LEU A 130 -10.44 2.23 -4.73
C LEU A 130 -9.21 2.78 -5.47
N ASN A 131 -9.23 4.06 -5.85
CA ASN A 131 -8.08 4.69 -6.50
C ASN A 131 -6.86 4.76 -5.56
N ARG A 132 -7.08 5.06 -4.27
CA ARG A 132 -6.02 5.06 -3.25
C ARG A 132 -5.45 3.65 -3.07
N ALA A 133 -6.30 2.64 -2.85
CA ALA A 133 -5.87 1.26 -2.67
C ALA A 133 -5.10 0.72 -3.89
N ARG A 134 -5.51 1.08 -5.11
CA ARG A 134 -4.78 0.74 -6.34
C ARG A 134 -3.41 1.42 -6.42
N ALA A 135 -3.31 2.68 -5.99
CA ALA A 135 -2.02 3.38 -5.95
C ALA A 135 -1.07 2.77 -4.91
N GLU A 136 -1.58 2.39 -3.75
CA GLU A 136 -0.81 1.68 -2.70
C GLU A 136 -0.32 0.32 -3.20
N LEU A 137 -1.20 -0.48 -3.80
CA LEU A 137 -0.83 -1.76 -4.41
C LEU A 137 0.25 -1.60 -5.48
N ALA A 138 0.12 -0.59 -6.36
CA ALA A 138 1.12 -0.31 -7.39
C ALA A 138 2.47 0.15 -6.82
N ALA A 139 2.48 0.78 -5.63
CA ALA A 139 3.72 1.14 -4.95
C ALA A 139 4.42 -0.07 -4.32
N LEU A 140 3.66 -1.09 -3.87
CA LEU A 140 4.19 -2.34 -3.34
C LEU A 140 4.78 -3.27 -4.42
N GLN A 141 4.45 -3.03 -5.70
CA GLN A 141 4.92 -3.80 -6.85
C GLN A 141 6.17 -3.23 -7.52
N LYS A 142 6.67 -2.07 -7.06
CA LYS A 142 7.85 -1.38 -7.60
C LYS A 142 9.08 -1.67 -6.75
#